data_AF-A0A1H7Q093-F1
#
_entry.id   AF-A0A1H7Q093-F1
#
_cell.length_a   1.000
_cell.length_b   1.000
_cell.length_c   1.000
_cell.angle_alpha   90.00
_cell.angle_beta   90.00
_cell.angle_gamma   90.00
#
_symmetry.space_group_name_H-M   'P 1'
#
loop_
_entity.id
_entity.type
_entity.pdbx_description
1 polymer ?
#
loop_
_entity_poly.entity_id
_entity_poly.type
_entity_poly.pdbx_seq_one_letter_code
_entity_poly.pdbx_strand_id
1 'polypeptide(L)' 'MIHKILNLNGVTILKKERQKSIHGGTYGCQNIARRCIDDSDCCSGSCGVEKIINGNIITLSICSFT' A
#
# COMPACT_ATOMS: atom_id res chain seq x y z
N MET A 1 -9.94 -1.82 22.23
CA MET A 1 -10.00 -0.46 22.82
C MET A 1 -10.37 0.61 21.78
N ILE A 2 -11.29 0.34 20.83
CA ILE A 2 -11.69 1.24 19.73
C ILE A 2 -12.98 2.04 20.00
N HIS A 3 -13.79 1.59 20.97
CA HIS A 3 -15.13 2.13 21.21
C HIS A 3 -15.18 3.62 21.60
N LYS A 4 -14.08 4.19 22.09
CA LYS A 4 -14.02 5.62 22.48
C LYS A 4 -13.84 6.57 21.30
N ILE A 5 -13.30 6.13 20.16
CA ILE A 5 -13.17 6.96 18.94
C ILE A 5 -14.52 7.16 18.26
N LEU A 6 -15.50 6.27 18.52
CA LEU A 6 -16.78 6.21 17.81
C LEU A 6 -17.76 7.33 18.18
N ASN A 7 -17.50 8.10 19.25
CA ASN A 7 -18.41 9.13 19.79
C ASN A 7 -17.81 10.55 19.73
N LEU A 8 -17.13 10.89 18.64
CA LEU A 8 -16.68 12.26 18.39
C LEU A 8 -17.76 13.02 17.60
N ASN A 9 -18.23 14.16 18.14
CA ASN A 9 -19.16 15.04 17.43
C ASN A 9 -18.53 15.54 16.12
N GLY A 10 -19.24 15.38 15.01
CA GLY A 10 -18.77 15.81 13.68
C GLY A 10 -17.96 14.77 12.90
N VAL A 11 -17.71 13.58 13.45
CA VAL A 11 -16.99 12.51 12.75
C VAL A 11 -17.99 11.47 12.22
N THR A 12 -18.00 11.27 10.90
CA THR A 12 -18.77 10.18 10.27
C THR A 12 -17.87 8.98 10.01
N ILE A 13 -18.20 7.85 10.62
CA ILE A 13 -17.50 6.59 10.33
C ILE A 13 -18.00 6.04 9.00
N LEU A 14 -17.09 5.94 8.04
CA LEU A 14 -17.39 5.34 6.76
C LEU A 14 -17.34 3.81 6.87
N LYS A 15 -18.44 3.14 6.50
CA LYS A 15 -18.46 1.69 6.33
C LYS A 15 -17.54 1.27 5.19
N LYS A 16 -16.99 0.04 5.25
CA LYS A 16 -16.06 -0.53 4.26
C LYS A 16 -16.53 -0.34 2.81
N GLU A 17 -17.80 -0.62 2.52
CA GLU A 17 -18.36 -0.45 1.17
C GLU A 17 -18.42 1.00 0.68
N ARG A 18 -18.50 1.97 1.59
CA ARG A 18 -18.47 3.40 1.23
C ARG A 18 -17.05 3.93 1.10
N GLN A 19 -16.13 3.42 1.92
CA GLN A 19 -14.70 3.55 1.68
C GLN A 19 -14.38 3.03 0.26
N LYS A 20 -15.03 1.91 -0.14
CA LYS A 20 -15.30 1.38 -1.51
C LYS A 20 -15.00 2.22 -2.77
N SER A 21 -16.09 2.51 -3.45
CA SER A 21 -16.67 3.77 -3.03
C SER A 21 -15.92 5.01 -3.52
N ILE A 22 -15.33 5.66 -2.53
CA ILE A 22 -14.66 6.95 -2.64
C ILE A 22 -13.14 6.78 -2.79
N HIS A 23 -12.68 5.55 -3.04
CA HIS A 23 -11.28 5.18 -2.95
C HIS A 23 -10.63 5.56 -1.61
N GLY A 24 -11.43 5.51 -0.53
CA GLY A 24 -11.02 5.92 0.82
C GLY A 24 -10.19 4.84 1.49
N GLY A 25 -8.88 5.08 1.63
CA GLY A 25 -7.89 4.09 2.06
C GLY A 25 -7.16 3.46 0.86
N THR A 26 -6.22 2.56 1.12
CA THR A 26 -5.50 1.85 0.05
C THR A 26 -6.45 0.88 -0.65
N TYR A 27 -6.94 1.28 -1.83
CA TYR A 27 -7.82 0.46 -2.66
C TYR A 27 -7.07 -0.69 -3.28
N GLY A 28 -7.23 -1.86 -2.66
CA GLY A 28 -6.54 -3.06 -3.09
C GLY A 28 -5.04 -2.92 -2.94
N CYS A 29 -4.37 -4.03 -3.18
CA CYS A 29 -2.94 -3.99 -3.28
C CYS A 29 -2.60 -3.40 -4.67
N GLN A 30 -1.96 -2.23 -4.69
CA GLN A 30 -1.50 -1.56 -5.92
C GLN A 30 -0.04 -1.93 -6.22
N ASN A 31 0.23 -2.43 -7.43
CA ASN A 31 1.58 -2.64 -7.97
C ASN A 31 2.20 -1.29 -8.35
N ILE A 32 2.61 -0.53 -7.33
CA ILE A 32 3.35 0.72 -7.48
C ILE A 32 4.76 0.54 -6.92
N ALA A 33 5.67 1.43 -7.31
CA ALA A 33 7.05 1.51 -6.79
C ALA A 33 7.05 1.95 -5.30
N ARG A 34 6.54 1.10 -4.42
CA ARG A 34 6.46 1.31 -2.98
C ARG A 34 7.55 0.49 -2.30
N ARG A 35 8.18 1.05 -1.28
CA ARG A 35 9.14 0.32 -0.45
C ARG A 35 8.49 -0.93 0.17
N CYS A 36 9.22 -2.03 0.13
CA CYS A 36 8.83 -3.32 0.72
C CYS A 36 9.99 -3.86 1.56
N ILE A 37 9.64 -4.76 2.48
CA ILE A 37 10.58 -5.55 3.27
C ILE A 37 10.50 -7.00 2.79
N ASP A 38 9.28 -7.51 2.62
CA ASP A 38 9.00 -8.88 2.18
C ASP A 38 8.08 -8.91 0.94
N ASP A 39 8.08 -10.02 0.22
CA ASP A 39 7.22 -10.25 -0.96
C ASP A 39 5.73 -10.07 -0.67
N SER A 40 5.30 -10.36 0.57
CA SER A 40 3.91 -10.24 1.03
C SER A 40 3.46 -8.78 1.21
N ASP A 41 4.40 -7.83 1.29
CA ASP A 41 4.09 -6.39 1.27
C ASP A 41 3.61 -5.94 -0.13
N CYS A 42 3.90 -6.75 -1.14
CA CYS A 42 3.69 -6.44 -2.54
C CYS A 42 2.56 -7.27 -3.14
N CYS A 43 1.83 -6.62 -4.02
CA CYS A 43 0.60 -7.13 -4.63
C CYS A 43 0.89 -8.11 -5.75
N SER A 44 2.02 -7.88 -6.40
CA SER A 44 2.70 -8.77 -7.31
C SER A 44 3.30 -9.98 -6.61
N GLY A 45 3.38 -9.97 -5.27
CA GLY A 45 4.06 -11.02 -4.50
C GLY A 45 5.57 -11.00 -4.70
N SER A 46 6.15 -9.88 -5.12
CA SER A 46 7.58 -9.76 -5.38
C SER A 46 8.11 -8.40 -4.92
N CYS A 47 9.07 -8.45 -3.99
CA CYS A 47 9.84 -7.35 -3.45
C CYS A 47 11.29 -7.46 -3.96
N GLY A 48 11.84 -6.36 -4.48
CA GLY A 48 13.20 -6.33 -5.01
C GLY A 48 13.21 -6.21 -6.53
N VAL A 49 13.50 -5.01 -7.02
CA VAL A 49 13.62 -4.73 -8.46
C VAL A 49 15.08 -4.41 -8.77
N GLU A 50 15.66 -5.15 -9.71
CA GLU A 50 16.99 -4.86 -10.23
C GLU A 50 16.92 -3.74 -11.27
N LYS A 51 17.79 -2.74 -11.12
CA LYS A 51 17.95 -1.65 -12.09
C LYS A 51 19.42 -1.41 -12.35
N ILE A 52 19.72 -1.09 -13.61
CA ILE A 52 21.05 -0.65 -14.01
C ILE A 52 21.11 0.86 -13.84
N ILE A 53 21.93 1.33 -12.90
CA ILE A 53 22.17 2.76 -12.66
C ILE A 53 23.67 3.00 -12.83
N ASN A 54 24.04 3.86 -13.78
CA ASN A 54 25.43 4.17 -14.13
C ASN A 54 26.28 2.92 -14.43
N GLY A 55 25.69 1.94 -15.12
CA GLY A 55 26.38 0.68 -15.49
C GLY A 55 26.49 -0.36 -14.37
N ASN A 56 26.00 -0.05 -13.16
CA ASN A 56 26.00 -1.00 -12.03
C ASN A 56 24.59 -1.55 -11.81
N ILE A 57 24.50 -2.83 -11.48
CA ILE A 57 23.24 -3.45 -11.06
C ILE A 57 23.00 -3.09 -9.59
N ILE A 58 21.85 -2.47 -9.33
CA ILE A 58 21.39 -2.10 -8.00
C ILE A 58 20.04 -2.77 -7.76
N THR A 59 19.91 -3.46 -6.62
CA THR A 59 18.64 -4.02 -6.16
C THR A 59 17.94 -2.98 -5.29
N LEU A 60 16.75 -2.55 -5.70
CA LEU A 60 15.91 -1.63 -4.94
C LEU A 60 14.85 -2.43 -4.18
N SER A 61 14.76 -2.22 -2.87
CA SER A 61 13.71 -2.82 -2.00
C SER A 61 12.35 -2.14 -2.21
N ILE A 62 11.83 -2.26 -3.42
CA ILE A 62 10.52 -1.76 -3.85
C ILE A 62 9.72 -2.91 -4.48
N CYS A 63 8.39 -2.83 -4.39
CA CYS A 63 7.52 -3.80 -5.02
C CYS A 63 7.71 -3.81 -6.53
N SER A 64 7.65 -4.99 -7.12
CA SER A 64 7.64 -5.11 -8.58
C SER A 64 6.37 -4.48 -9.13
N PHE A 65 6.56 -3.54 -10.05
CA PHE A 65 5.52 -2.86 -10.81
C PHE A 65 5.85 -3.09 -12.29
N THR A 66 5.09 -3.97 -12.93
CA THR A 66 5.05 -4.16 -14.39
C THR A 66 3.85 -3.44 -14.95
#